data_AF-A0AA88XS92-F1
#
_entry.id   AF-A0AA88XS92-F1
#
_cell.length_a   1.000
_cell.length_b   1.000
_cell.length_c   1.000
_cell.angle_alpha   90.00
_cell.angle_beta   90.00
_cell.angle_gamma   90.00
#
_symmetry.space_group_name_H-M   'P 1'
#
loop_
_entity.id
_entity.type
_entity.pdbx_description
1 polymer ?
#
loop_
_entity_poly.entity_id
_entity_poly.type
_entity_poly.pdbx_seq_one_letter_code
_entity_poly.pdbx_strand_id
1 'polypeptide(L)'
;MEQGVVAEQEAEDRHTELHLTPIGVGVVTEGNVGEEDVEGVAGVQHDFGILILDEAVLAMCQRYREDALVFEADDDINRGFRHSAYRQFILWHHGRLGAGNRKVIPSCCVWRIRDKYPDPFSQYTGFKDGRLS
;
A
#
# COMPACT_ATOMS: atom_id res chain seq x y z
N MET A 1 59.05 -12.02 19.94
CA MET A 1 58.59 -12.29 21.31
C MET A 1 58.08 -10.97 21.85
N GLU A 2 56.85 -10.60 21.49
CA GLU A 2 55.58 -11.05 22.11
C GLU A 2 55.14 -10.03 23.18
N GLN A 3 54.07 -9.29 22.84
CA GLN A 3 52.93 -8.79 23.66
C GLN A 3 53.22 -7.91 24.90
N GLY A 4 52.45 -6.88 25.25
CA GLY A 4 51.18 -6.39 24.73
C GLY A 4 50.59 -5.27 25.60
N VAL A 5 49.41 -4.79 25.17
CA VAL A 5 48.32 -4.15 25.92
C VAL A 5 48.55 -2.75 26.51
N VAL A 6 48.08 -1.71 25.82
CA VAL A 6 47.29 -0.61 26.42
C VAL A 6 46.29 -0.06 25.38
N ALA A 7 45.00 -0.23 25.66
CA ALA A 7 43.85 0.59 25.25
C ALA A 7 43.79 1.17 23.81
N GLU A 8 43.14 0.43 22.90
CA GLU A 8 42.45 1.03 21.75
C GLU A 8 40.96 0.70 21.88
N GLN A 9 40.28 1.51 22.70
CA GLN A 9 38.82 1.50 22.81
C GLN A 9 38.36 2.96 22.72
N GLU A 10 38.57 3.58 21.57
CA GLU A 10 37.91 4.82 21.16
C GLU A 10 38.20 5.05 19.66
N ALA A 11 37.16 5.42 18.91
CA ALA A 11 37.14 5.75 17.49
C ALA A 11 36.87 4.62 16.49
N GLU A 12 35.61 4.19 16.39
CA GLU A 12 34.88 4.31 15.10
C GLU A 12 33.35 4.22 15.29
N ASP A 13 32.82 5.13 16.11
CA ASP A 13 31.49 5.68 15.84
C ASP A 13 31.58 6.45 14.51
N ARG A 14 30.97 5.89 13.45
CA ARG A 14 30.37 6.57 12.26
C ARG A 14 30.26 5.61 11.06
N HIS A 15 29.27 4.71 11.09
CA HIS A 15 28.60 4.14 9.91
C HIS A 15 27.66 3.05 10.46
N THR A 16 26.34 3.13 10.46
CA THR A 16 25.44 3.57 9.39
C THR A 16 24.12 3.86 10.10
N GLU A 17 23.78 5.13 10.31
CA GLU A 17 22.40 5.49 10.61
C GLU A 17 21.57 5.14 9.37
N LEU A 18 20.79 4.06 9.47
CA LEU A 18 19.66 3.82 8.59
C LEU A 18 18.67 4.96 8.85
N HIS A 19 18.87 6.05 8.12
CA HIS A 19 17.94 7.16 8.03
C HIS A 19 16.68 6.61 7.38
N LEU A 20 15.75 6.10 8.20
CA LEU A 20 14.37 5.87 7.83
C LEU A 20 13.84 7.22 7.37
N THR A 21 13.87 7.45 6.05
CA THR A 21 13.07 8.53 5.48
C THR A 21 11.63 8.21 5.85
N PRO A 22 10.91 9.11 6.56
CA PRO A 22 9.51 8.89 6.80
C PRO A 22 8.82 8.74 5.45
N ILE A 23 8.16 7.60 5.25
CA ILE A 23 7.20 7.43 4.17
C ILE A 23 6.22 8.60 4.32
N GLY A 24 6.26 9.52 3.36
CA GLY A 24 5.51 10.76 3.41
C GLY A 24 4.04 10.48 3.61
N VAL A 25 3.55 10.75 4.82
CA VAL A 25 2.13 11.01 5.04
C VAL A 25 1.89 12.37 4.39
N GLY A 26 1.40 12.34 3.14
CA GLY A 26 0.93 13.54 2.46
C GLY A 26 -0.16 14.20 3.31
N VAL A 27 0.18 15.29 3.98
CA VAL A 27 -0.78 16.13 4.68
C VAL A 27 -1.52 16.90 3.61
N VAL A 28 -2.81 16.60 3.41
CA VAL A 28 -3.65 17.36 2.47
C VAL A 28 -3.90 18.72 3.10
N THR A 29 -3.12 19.73 2.72
CA THR A 29 -3.37 21.11 3.12
C THR A 29 -4.44 21.69 2.21
N GLU A 30 -5.54 22.16 2.80
CA GLU A 30 -6.56 22.91 2.09
C GLU A 30 -5.95 24.20 1.52
N GLY A 31 -6.06 24.37 0.19
CA GLY A 31 -5.94 25.66 -0.49
C GLY A 31 -4.53 26.13 -0.83
N ASN A 32 -4.11 25.95 -2.08
CA ASN A 32 -3.97 27.05 -3.04
C ASN A 32 -3.59 26.49 -4.42
N VAL A 33 -4.26 26.98 -5.46
CA VAL A 33 -3.90 26.71 -6.86
C VAL A 33 -2.63 27.51 -7.17
N GLY A 34 -1.51 26.83 -7.35
CA GLY A 34 -0.25 27.45 -7.78
C GLY A 34 0.88 26.44 -7.81
N GLU A 35 1.61 26.43 -8.92
CA GLU A 35 2.75 25.58 -9.29
C GLU A 35 2.44 24.14 -9.74
N GLU A 36 2.83 23.88 -10.98
CA GLU A 36 2.55 22.72 -11.79
C GLU A 36 3.66 21.66 -11.66
N ASP A 37 3.45 20.68 -10.78
CA ASP A 37 4.39 19.57 -10.54
C ASP A 37 4.30 18.51 -11.65
N VAL A 38 5.19 18.60 -12.64
CA VAL A 38 5.39 17.55 -13.66
C VAL A 38 5.93 16.24 -13.06
N GLU A 39 6.48 16.28 -11.83
CA GLU A 39 6.83 15.08 -11.05
C GLU A 39 5.61 14.35 -10.46
N GLY A 40 4.47 15.03 -10.31
CA GLY A 40 3.28 14.48 -9.68
C GLY A 40 2.62 13.34 -10.45
N VAL A 41 2.68 13.35 -11.79
CA VAL A 41 2.02 12.31 -12.61
C VAL A 41 2.83 11.01 -12.64
N ALA A 42 4.16 11.11 -12.67
CA ALA A 42 5.04 9.95 -12.64
C ALA A 42 5.06 9.30 -11.24
N GLY A 43 5.08 10.12 -10.18
CA GLY A 43 4.98 9.66 -8.80
C GLY A 43 3.68 8.90 -8.53
N VAL A 44 2.54 9.43 -8.96
CA VAL A 44 1.22 8.76 -8.78
C VAL A 44 1.15 7.40 -9.48
N GLN A 45 1.78 7.25 -10.65
CA GLN A 45 1.85 5.95 -11.33
C GLN A 45 2.80 4.96 -10.64
N HIS A 46 3.91 5.45 -10.10
CA HIS A 46 4.85 4.64 -9.33
C HIS A 46 4.21 4.13 -8.03
N ASP A 47 3.55 5.02 -7.29
CA ASP A 47 2.84 4.70 -6.06
C ASP A 47 1.73 3.68 -6.28
N PHE A 48 0.99 3.78 -7.39
CA PHE A 48 -0.01 2.76 -7.74
C PHE A 48 0.62 1.38 -7.89
N GLY A 49 1.78 1.27 -8.53
CA GLY A 49 2.50 0.02 -8.68
C GLY A 49 2.86 -0.60 -7.34
N ILE A 50 3.48 0.19 -6.46
CA ILE A 50 3.93 -0.28 -5.14
C ILE A 50 2.75 -0.55 -4.20
N LEU A 51 1.84 0.40 -4.05
CA LEU A 51 0.79 0.31 -3.03
C LEU A 51 -0.35 -0.63 -3.42
N ILE A 52 -0.62 -0.80 -4.71
CA ILE A 52 -1.84 -1.47 -5.21
C ILE A 52 -1.55 -2.77 -5.95
N LEU A 53 -0.36 -2.93 -6.57
CA LEU A 53 -0.03 -4.09 -7.40
C LEU A 53 1.13 -4.93 -6.87
N ASP A 54 1.84 -4.49 -5.83
CA ASP A 54 2.92 -5.27 -5.23
C ASP A 54 2.37 -6.37 -4.32
N GLU A 55 2.76 -7.61 -4.60
CA GLU A 55 2.27 -8.78 -3.89
C GLU A 55 2.71 -8.81 -2.42
N ALA A 56 3.92 -8.33 -2.10
CA ALA A 56 4.41 -8.31 -0.73
C ALA A 56 3.66 -7.27 0.10
N VAL A 57 3.39 -6.10 -0.47
CA VAL A 57 2.56 -5.06 0.17
C VAL A 57 1.15 -5.58 0.43
N LEU A 58 0.50 -6.17 -0.58
CA LEU A 58 -0.88 -6.68 -0.40
C LEU A 58 -0.95 -7.87 0.56
N ALA A 59 0.03 -8.77 0.56
CA ALA A 59 0.11 -9.89 1.49
C ALA A 59 0.27 -9.37 2.94
N MET A 60 1.09 -8.34 3.16
CA MET A 60 1.19 -7.68 4.45
C MET A 60 -0.14 -7.05 4.88
N CYS A 61 -0.86 -6.39 3.96
CA CYS A 61 -2.18 -5.84 4.24
C CYS A 61 -3.22 -6.91 4.59
N GLN A 62 -3.13 -8.11 4.00
CA GLN A 62 -4.00 -9.24 4.34
C GLN A 62 -3.70 -9.76 5.74
N ARG A 63 -2.42 -10.05 6.05
CA ARG A 63 -2.00 -10.53 7.36
C ARG A 63 -2.37 -9.59 8.50
N TYR A 64 -2.18 -8.28 8.31
CA TYR A 64 -2.58 -7.29 9.30
C TYR A 64 -4.09 -7.34 9.58
N ARG A 65 -4.90 -7.67 8.57
CA ARG A 65 -6.35 -7.82 8.75
C ARG A 65 -6.73 -9.15 9.36
N GLU A 66 -6.05 -10.24 9.01
CA GLU A 66 -6.26 -11.55 9.65
C GLU A 66 -5.91 -11.51 11.14
N ASP A 67 -4.88 -10.76 11.51
CA ASP A 67 -4.50 -10.54 12.91
C ASP A 67 -5.52 -9.66 13.64
N ALA A 68 -6.00 -8.59 12.99
CA ALA A 68 -6.98 -7.68 13.57
C ALA A 68 -8.43 -8.21 13.55
N LEU A 69 -8.75 -9.14 12.64
CA LEU A 69 -10.09 -9.65 12.36
C LEU A 69 -9.97 -11.15 12.07
N VAL A 70 -10.72 -11.99 12.80
CA VAL A 70 -10.77 -13.43 12.51
C VAL A 70 -11.45 -13.64 11.15
N PHE A 71 -10.64 -13.67 10.09
CA PHE A 71 -11.06 -13.91 8.71
C PHE A 71 -10.54 -15.27 8.25
N GLU A 72 -11.39 -15.99 7.53
CA GLU A 72 -10.97 -17.18 6.81
C GLU A 72 -10.30 -16.76 5.49
N ALA A 73 -9.19 -17.42 5.16
CA ALA A 73 -8.49 -17.19 3.90
C ALA A 73 -9.38 -17.60 2.71
N ASP A 74 -9.33 -16.83 1.62
CA ASP A 74 -10.02 -17.19 0.37
C ASP A 74 -9.21 -18.28 -0.35
N ASP A 75 -9.87 -19.33 -0.83
CA ASP A 75 -9.24 -20.40 -1.62
C ASP A 75 -8.67 -19.85 -2.95
N ASP A 76 -9.25 -18.75 -3.46
CA ASP A 76 -8.70 -17.99 -4.58
C ASP A 76 -7.79 -16.87 -4.08
N ILE A 77 -6.47 -17.13 -4.11
CA ILE A 77 -5.42 -16.18 -3.75
C ILE A 77 -5.54 -14.87 -4.57
N ASN A 78 -5.85 -14.96 -5.87
CA ASN A 78 -5.99 -13.77 -6.71
C ASN A 78 -7.22 -12.96 -6.33
N ARG A 79 -8.32 -13.62 -5.93
CA ARG A 79 -9.48 -12.93 -5.37
C ARG A 79 -9.12 -12.17 -4.11
N GLY A 80 -8.37 -12.80 -3.21
CA GLY A 80 -7.81 -12.15 -2.03
C GLY A 80 -7.00 -10.89 -2.39
N PHE A 81 -6.08 -11.00 -3.36
CA PHE A 81 -5.29 -9.85 -3.83
C PHE A 81 -6.15 -8.76 -4.46
N ARG A 82 -7.10 -9.08 -5.34
CA ARG A 82 -8.05 -8.12 -5.92
C ARG A 82 -8.78 -7.33 -4.83
N HIS A 83 -9.35 -8.03 -3.84
CA HIS A 83 -10.10 -7.39 -2.76
C HIS A 83 -9.22 -6.53 -1.86
N SER A 84 -7.99 -6.96 -1.59
CA SER A 84 -7.00 -6.15 -0.87
C SER A 84 -6.62 -4.89 -1.65
N ALA A 85 -6.28 -5.02 -2.94
CA ALA A 85 -5.94 -3.92 -3.82
C ALA A 85 -7.07 -2.88 -3.91
N TYR A 86 -8.32 -3.33 -4.08
CA TYR A 86 -9.47 -2.41 -4.09
C TYR A 86 -9.60 -1.62 -2.79
N ARG A 87 -9.48 -2.29 -1.64
CA ARG A 87 -9.58 -1.61 -0.34
C ARG A 87 -8.38 -0.69 -0.10
N GLN A 88 -7.18 -1.10 -0.52
CA GLN A 88 -5.96 -0.31 -0.39
C GLN A 88 -6.04 0.96 -1.24
N PHE A 89 -6.57 0.88 -2.45
CA PHE A 89 -6.78 2.05 -3.32
C PHE A 89 -7.69 3.09 -2.67
N ILE A 90 -8.82 2.62 -2.12
CA ILE A 90 -9.78 3.49 -1.42
C ILE A 90 -9.15 4.10 -0.17
N LEU A 91 -8.39 3.32 0.60
CA LEU A 91 -7.70 3.82 1.78
C LEU A 91 -6.65 4.88 1.43
N TRP A 92 -5.88 4.66 0.37
CA TRP A 92 -4.85 5.60 -0.09
C TRP A 92 -5.45 6.94 -0.56
N HIS A 93 -6.54 6.91 -1.34
CA HIS A 93 -7.14 8.14 -1.89
C HIS A 93 -8.12 8.86 -0.95
N HIS A 94 -8.83 8.12 -0.10
CA HIS A 94 -9.93 8.66 0.70
C HIS A 94 -9.74 8.49 2.20
N GLY A 95 -8.66 7.84 2.64
CA GLY A 95 -8.47 7.49 4.03
C GLY A 95 -9.48 6.46 4.54
N ARG A 96 -9.65 6.40 5.86
CA ARG A 96 -10.56 5.45 6.50
C ARG A 96 -12.01 5.87 6.29
N LEU A 97 -12.78 4.99 5.66
CA LEU A 97 -14.23 5.16 5.49
C LEU A 97 -15.03 4.41 6.57
N GLY A 98 -16.14 5.00 7.01
CA GLY A 98 -17.09 4.35 7.91
C GLY A 98 -17.91 3.26 7.21
N ALA A 99 -18.60 2.42 8.00
CA ALA A 99 -19.47 1.37 7.47
C ALA A 99 -20.54 1.94 6.53
N GLY A 100 -20.81 1.25 5.42
CA GLY A 100 -21.79 1.66 4.40
C GLY A 100 -21.31 2.79 3.47
N ASN A 101 -20.26 3.53 3.81
CA ASN A 101 -19.69 4.57 2.93
C ASN A 101 -18.70 3.95 1.95
N ARG A 102 -19.21 3.45 0.82
CA ARG A 102 -18.40 2.86 -0.25
C ARG A 102 -18.11 3.88 -1.35
N LYS A 103 -16.89 3.85 -1.89
CA LYS A 103 -16.43 4.70 -3.01
C LYS A 103 -16.11 3.84 -4.22
N VAL A 104 -16.38 4.38 -5.41
CA VAL A 104 -16.14 3.71 -6.69
C VAL A 104 -14.69 3.93 -7.10
N ILE A 105 -14.00 2.86 -7.48
CA ILE A 105 -12.65 2.92 -8.03
C ILE A 105 -12.75 3.24 -9.53
N PRO A 106 -11.91 4.13 -10.09
CA PRO A 106 -11.85 4.38 -11.52
C PRO A 106 -11.67 3.10 -12.33
N SER A 107 -12.35 3.00 -13.48
CA SER A 107 -12.34 1.78 -14.30
C SER A 107 -10.93 1.40 -14.74
N CYS A 108 -10.08 2.35 -15.11
CA CYS A 108 -8.70 2.11 -15.49
C CYS A 108 -7.89 1.38 -14.41
N CYS A 109 -8.06 1.77 -13.15
CA CYS A 109 -7.43 1.12 -12.01
C CYS A 109 -7.98 -0.29 -11.79
N VAL A 110 -9.31 -0.47 -11.91
CA VAL A 110 -9.96 -1.78 -11.79
C VAL A 110 -9.43 -2.75 -12.84
N TRP A 111 -9.32 -2.31 -14.11
CA TRP A 111 -8.76 -3.13 -15.18
C TRP A 111 -7.33 -3.55 -14.87
N ARG A 112 -6.47 -2.60 -14.48
CA ARG A 112 -5.07 -2.89 -14.17
C ARG A 112 -4.90 -3.89 -13.01
N ILE A 113 -5.76 -3.80 -11.99
CA ILE A 113 -5.78 -4.76 -10.88
C ILE A 113 -6.21 -6.15 -11.38
N ARG A 114 -7.23 -6.24 -12.24
CA ARG A 114 -7.72 -7.51 -12.80
C ARG A 114 -6.72 -8.15 -13.76
N ASP A 115 -5.98 -7.35 -14.51
CA ASP A 115 -4.91 -7.85 -15.40
C ASP A 115 -3.78 -8.50 -14.58
N LYS A 116 -3.43 -7.90 -13.43
CA LYS A 116 -2.40 -8.44 -12.53
C LYS A 116 -2.89 -9.66 -11.74
N TYR A 117 -4.15 -9.66 -11.31
CA TYR A 117 -4.76 -10.72 -10.49
C TYR A 117 -6.03 -11.26 -11.16
N PRO A 118 -5.90 -12.06 -12.23
CA PRO A 118 -7.05 -12.50 -13.02
C PRO A 118 -7.93 -13.49 -12.26
N ASP A 119 -9.23 -13.45 -12.58
CA ASP A 119 -10.16 -14.54 -12.29
C ASP A 119 -10.11 -15.55 -13.46
N PRO A 120 -9.84 -16.84 -13.23
CA PRO A 120 -9.71 -17.84 -14.31
C PRO A 120 -10.94 -17.95 -15.21
N PHE A 121 -12.12 -17.62 -14.68
CA PHE A 121 -13.38 -17.67 -15.40
C PHE A 121 -13.92 -16.27 -15.75
N SER A 122 -13.14 -15.21 -15.49
CA SER A 122 -13.52 -13.81 -15.66
C SER A 122 -14.82 -13.43 -14.92
N GLN A 123 -15.11 -14.08 -13.80
CA GLN A 123 -16.34 -13.86 -13.02
C GLN A 123 -16.14 -12.74 -12.00
N TYR A 124 -16.24 -11.50 -12.47
CA TYR A 124 -16.11 -10.34 -11.60
C TYR A 124 -17.46 -9.84 -11.10
N THR A 125 -17.60 -9.71 -9.78
CA THR A 125 -18.72 -8.99 -9.19
C THR A 125 -18.50 -7.48 -9.30
N GLY A 126 -19.51 -6.74 -9.75
CA GLY A 126 -19.49 -5.28 -9.83
C GLY A 126 -19.54 -4.57 -8.46
N PHE A 127 -19.60 -3.25 -8.50
CA PHE A 127 -19.77 -2.44 -7.30
C PHE A 127 -21.13 -2.72 -6.64
N LYS A 128 -21.11 -3.08 -5.36
CA LYS A 128 -22.32 -3.21 -4.52
C LYS A 128 -22.42 -1.98 -3.63
N ASP A 129 -23.56 -1.29 -3.63
CA ASP A 129 -23.77 -0.17 -2.73
C ASP A 129 -23.69 -0.66 -1.26
N GLY A 130 -23.20 0.21 -0.37
CA GLY A 130 -23.08 -0.06 1.06
C GLY A 130 -24.36 0.21 1.83
N ARG A 131 -25.35 0.82 1.19
CA ARG A 131 -26.71 0.91 1.72
C ARG A 131 -27.36 -0.47 1.63
N LEU A 132 -27.86 -0.96 2.76
CA LEU A 132 -28.74 -2.13 2.78
C LEU A 132 -29.95 -1.79 1.88
N SER A 133 -29.97 -2.34 0.67
CA SER A 133 -31.11 -2.28 -0.24
C SER A 133 -32.12 -3.35 0.13
#